data_AF-A0A7C5TM44-F1
#
_entry.id   AF-A0A7C5TM44-F1
#
_cell.length_a   1.000
_cell.length_b   1.000
_cell.length_c   1.000
_cell.angle_alpha   90.00
_cell.angle_beta   90.00
_cell.angle_gamma   90.00
#
_symmetry.space_group_name_H-M   'P 1'
#
loop_
_entity.id
_entity.type
_entity.pdbx_description
1 polymer ?
#
loop_
_entity_poly.entity_id
_entity_poly.type
_entity_poly.pdbx_seq_one_letter_code
_entity_poly.pdbx_strand_id
1 'polypeptide(L)'
;MILASLLAQAIRGRKLHVGRLEPSLQKVAVSALSKRLGLVEGEFRGRLVKEELGVALLQGKGEDKADLSVAKGGELPFVPPKVPQFVLDFSLWNELTDEERRKTLFQVEMAIATIRKYLWEGNLRLANVPEGVRLPYRFAEEPVEGECVVLDPKGDIAREEDLREAEVYVVGAIVDKGRRLKDATARLAERAGYDCPRLRITLFGSVIGVPDEINKIVDIVMRVRLGEGLNEAVLANASKSDLLARV
;
A
#
# COMPACT_ATOMS: atom_id res chain seq x y z
N MET A 1 1.00 -2.54 11.64
CA MET A 1 1.66 -1.44 10.90
C MET A 1 3.14 -1.76 10.78
N ILE A 2 3.65 -1.96 9.56
CA ILE A 2 5.01 -2.50 9.34
C ILE A 2 6.06 -1.43 9.61
N LEU A 3 5.95 -0.25 8.99
CA LEU A 3 6.94 0.83 9.19
C LEU A 3 6.96 1.38 10.61
N ALA A 4 5.80 1.47 11.26
CA ALA A 4 5.74 1.82 12.68
C ALA A 4 6.60 0.90 13.54
N SER A 5 6.55 -0.42 13.27
CA SER A 5 7.31 -1.42 14.01
C SER A 5 8.81 -1.33 13.74
N LEU A 6 9.21 -1.13 12.47
CA LEU A 6 10.61 -0.93 12.10
C LEU A 6 11.20 0.33 12.74
N LEU A 7 10.45 1.44 12.70
CA LEU A 7 10.87 2.68 13.34
C LEU A 7 10.99 2.49 14.86
N ALA A 8 9.97 1.90 15.51
CA ALA A 8 10.01 1.63 16.95
C ALA A 8 11.20 0.77 17.37
N GLN A 9 11.52 -0.26 16.59
CA GLN A 9 12.68 -1.11 16.83
C GLN A 9 13.99 -0.33 16.71
N ALA A 10 14.12 0.52 15.70
CA ALA A 10 15.32 1.30 15.45
C ALA A 10 15.60 2.37 16.53
N ILE A 11 14.56 2.89 17.19
CA ILE A 11 14.68 3.92 18.24
C ILE A 11 14.26 3.41 19.62
N ARG A 12 14.33 2.09 19.84
CA ARG A 12 13.85 1.45 21.07
C ARG A 12 14.42 2.11 22.33
N GLY A 13 13.54 2.48 23.26
CA GLY A 13 13.91 3.14 24.52
C GLY A 13 14.18 4.64 24.41
N ARG A 14 14.07 5.22 23.21
CA ARG A 14 14.25 6.65 22.96
C ARG A 14 12.90 7.35 22.87
N LYS A 15 12.89 8.67 23.06
CA LYS A 15 11.71 9.53 22.97
C LYS A 15 11.79 10.39 21.74
N LEU A 16 10.69 10.50 21.00
CA LEU A 16 10.66 11.19 19.71
C LEU A 16 9.78 12.43 19.76
N HIS A 17 10.35 13.59 19.47
CA HIS A 17 9.60 14.80 19.22
C HIS A 17 9.15 14.88 17.75
N VAL A 18 7.84 14.78 17.50
CA VAL A 18 7.30 14.67 16.13
C VAL A 18 7.09 16.01 15.42
N GLY A 19 7.39 17.13 16.09
CA GLY A 19 7.28 18.47 15.49
C GLY A 19 5.84 18.83 15.13
N ARG A 20 5.57 19.09 13.86
CA ARG A 20 4.20 19.38 13.34
C ARG A 20 3.52 18.16 12.71
N LEU A 21 4.20 17.01 12.68
CA LEU A 21 3.61 15.78 12.16
C LEU A 21 2.56 15.25 13.13
N GLU A 22 1.63 14.47 12.60
CA GLU A 22 0.69 13.75 13.45
C GLU A 22 1.44 12.71 14.30
N PRO A 23 1.10 12.57 15.60
CA PRO A 23 1.80 11.66 16.52
C PRO A 23 1.45 10.18 16.22
N SER A 24 2.08 9.65 15.18
CA SER A 24 2.03 8.25 14.76
C SER A 24 3.38 7.83 14.18
N LEU A 25 3.93 6.71 14.63
CA LEU A 25 5.19 6.19 14.11
C LEU A 25 5.08 5.84 12.63
N GLN A 26 3.96 5.29 12.18
CA GLN A 26 3.68 5.03 10.77
C GLN A 26 3.76 6.32 9.94
N LYS A 27 3.10 7.40 10.37
CA LYS A 27 3.07 8.67 9.64
C LYS A 27 4.42 9.39 9.64
N VAL A 28 5.18 9.27 10.72
CA VAL A 28 6.57 9.76 10.78
C VAL A 28 7.44 9.00 9.80
N ALA A 29 7.40 7.66 9.80
CA ALA A 29 8.18 6.82 8.91
C ALA A 29 7.87 7.10 7.43
N VAL A 30 6.59 7.18 7.06
CA VAL A 30 6.18 7.58 5.71
C VAL A 30 6.70 8.98 5.37
N SER A 31 6.58 9.95 6.27
CA SER A 31 7.07 11.31 6.02
C SER A 31 8.58 11.38 5.84
N ALA A 32 9.35 10.55 6.56
CA ALA A 32 10.79 10.43 6.37
C ALA A 32 11.11 9.98 4.94
N LEU A 33 10.47 8.90 4.49
CA LEU A 33 10.69 8.31 3.17
C LEU A 33 10.23 9.24 2.02
N SER A 34 9.02 9.79 2.12
CA SER A 34 8.41 10.58 1.05
C SER A 34 9.00 12.00 0.94
N LYS A 35 9.29 12.66 2.07
CA LYS A 35 9.54 14.12 2.12
C LYS A 35 10.99 14.52 2.38
N ARG A 36 11.95 13.58 2.31
CA ARG A 36 13.36 13.82 2.69
C ARG A 36 13.48 14.35 4.13
N LEU A 37 12.58 13.90 4.99
CA LEU A 37 12.74 14.07 6.42
C LEU A 37 13.51 12.87 6.96
N GLY A 38 14.02 13.00 8.17
CA GLY A 38 14.58 11.91 8.93
C GLY A 38 14.66 12.29 10.39
N LEU A 39 15.36 11.47 11.16
CA LEU A 39 15.59 11.73 12.57
C LEU A 39 16.90 12.48 12.76
N VAL A 40 16.88 13.42 13.69
CA VAL A 40 18.07 14.12 14.17
C VAL A 40 18.17 13.93 15.67
N GLU A 41 19.40 13.70 16.14
CA GLU A 41 19.69 13.62 17.56
C GLU A 41 19.86 15.02 18.16
N GLY A 42 19.49 15.17 19.43
CA GLY A 42 19.64 16.42 20.15
C GLY A 42 18.73 16.47 21.38
N GLU A 43 18.75 17.59 22.09
CA GLU A 43 17.82 17.83 23.19
C GLU A 43 16.58 18.58 22.70
N PHE A 44 15.44 17.89 22.71
CA PHE A 44 14.15 18.45 22.36
C PHE A 44 13.20 18.41 23.55
N ARG A 45 12.20 19.27 23.54
CA ARG A 45 11.15 19.29 24.56
C ARG A 45 9.77 19.38 23.93
N GLY A 46 8.80 18.75 24.57
CA GLY A 46 7.40 18.84 24.21
C GLY A 46 6.53 18.28 25.32
N ARG A 47 5.22 18.19 25.06
CA ARG A 47 4.32 17.38 25.91
C ARG A 47 4.22 15.99 25.34
N LEU A 48 4.16 14.97 26.20
CA LEU A 48 3.75 13.63 25.78
C LEU A 48 2.33 13.68 25.17
N VAL A 49 2.17 13.18 23.94
CA VAL A 49 0.86 13.10 23.28
C VAL A 49 0.38 11.66 23.17
N LYS A 50 1.30 10.72 22.92
CA LYS A 50 0.97 9.31 22.70
C LYS A 50 2.17 8.44 23.01
N GLU A 51 1.93 7.22 23.49
CA GLU A 51 2.92 6.14 23.46
C GLU A 51 2.49 5.11 22.40
N GLU A 52 3.40 4.74 21.50
CA GLU A 52 3.14 3.79 20.43
C GLU A 52 4.31 2.82 20.33
N LEU A 53 4.05 1.52 20.47
CA LEU A 53 5.07 0.46 20.40
C LEU A 53 6.28 0.70 21.34
N GLY A 54 6.02 1.26 22.52
CA GLY A 54 7.05 1.57 23.52
C GLY A 54 7.88 2.83 23.22
N VAL A 55 7.50 3.63 22.23
CA VAL A 55 8.10 4.94 21.93
C VAL A 55 7.17 6.05 22.39
N ALA A 56 7.69 6.96 23.21
CA ALA A 56 6.97 8.15 23.62
C ALA A 56 7.03 9.20 22.50
N LEU A 57 5.87 9.65 22.02
CA LEU A 57 5.71 10.68 20.99
C LEU A 57 5.37 12.01 21.63
N LEU A 58 6.29 12.96 21.52
CA LEU A 58 6.19 14.30 22.10
C LEU A 58 5.87 15.32 21.02
N GLN A 59 5.10 16.34 21.38
CA GLN A 59 4.73 17.41 20.46
C GLN A 59 4.50 18.74 21.18
N GLY A 60 4.67 19.87 20.48
CA GLY A 60 4.29 21.19 20.98
C GLY A 60 5.17 21.67 22.14
N LYS A 61 4.60 22.48 23.04
CA LYS A 61 5.31 22.98 24.24
C LYS A 61 5.05 22.04 25.42
N GLY A 62 6.10 21.74 26.18
CA GLY A 62 6.07 20.96 27.42
C GLY A 62 7.48 20.73 27.95
N GLU A 63 7.59 20.13 29.14
CA GLU A 63 8.89 19.90 29.80
C GLU A 63 9.43 18.47 29.60
N ASP A 64 8.66 17.58 28.97
CA ASP A 64 9.14 16.22 28.67
C ASP A 64 10.28 16.32 27.66
N LYS A 65 11.40 15.66 27.97
CA LYS A 65 12.57 15.61 27.10
C LYS A 65 12.45 14.50 26.06
N ALA A 66 12.89 14.80 24.85
CA ALA A 66 13.14 13.85 23.78
C ALA A 66 14.58 13.99 23.28
N ASP A 67 15.18 12.88 22.92
CA ASP A 67 16.54 12.78 22.40
C ASP A 67 16.59 12.67 20.86
N LEU A 68 15.42 12.58 20.24
CA LEU A 68 15.21 12.56 18.79
C LEU A 68 14.14 13.56 18.38
N SER A 69 14.29 14.12 17.18
CA SER A 69 13.24 14.91 16.51
C SER A 69 13.21 14.63 15.01
N VAL A 70 12.09 14.94 14.39
CA VAL A 70 11.95 14.84 12.93
C VAL A 70 12.36 16.16 12.27
N ALA A 71 13.36 16.10 11.38
CA ALA A 71 13.85 17.26 10.64
C ALA A 71 14.21 16.93 9.19
N LYS A 72 14.32 17.96 8.34
CA LYS A 72 14.76 17.80 6.95
C LYS A 72 16.25 17.46 6.92
N GLY A 73 16.62 16.46 6.12
CA GLY A 73 18.01 15.99 6.03
C GLY A 73 18.48 15.15 7.23
N GLY A 74 17.58 14.77 8.14
CA GLY A 74 17.89 13.76 9.16
C GLY A 74 18.08 12.37 8.56
N GLU A 75 18.52 11.44 9.38
CA GLU A 75 18.82 10.07 8.98
C GLU A 75 17.59 9.17 9.06
N LEU A 76 17.52 8.18 8.17
CA LEU A 76 16.51 7.13 8.24
C LEU A 76 17.09 5.96 9.05
N PRO A 77 16.58 5.65 10.25
CA PRO A 77 17.23 4.70 11.15
C PRO A 77 16.90 3.24 10.82
N PHE A 78 16.27 2.97 9.67
CA PHE A 78 15.91 1.63 9.23
C PHE A 78 15.98 1.52 7.71
N VAL A 79 16.15 0.30 7.19
CA VAL A 79 16.06 0.02 5.76
C VAL A 79 14.58 -0.17 5.38
N PRO A 80 14.04 0.57 4.39
CA PRO A 80 12.66 0.39 3.97
C PRO A 80 12.43 -1.03 3.43
N PRO A 81 11.32 -1.69 3.81
CA PRO A 81 10.99 -3.00 3.27
C PRO A 81 10.71 -2.88 1.76
N LYS A 82 11.33 -3.75 0.97
CA LYS A 82 11.04 -3.86 -0.47
C LYS A 82 9.78 -4.69 -0.74
N VAL A 83 9.46 -5.63 0.15
CA VAL A 83 8.31 -6.53 0.05
C VAL A 83 7.27 -6.25 1.14
N PRO A 84 5.98 -6.51 0.88
CA PRO A 84 5.40 -6.82 -0.43
C PRO A 84 5.53 -5.66 -1.42
N GLN A 85 5.67 -5.96 -2.70
CA GLN A 85 5.62 -4.99 -3.79
C GLN A 85 4.33 -5.18 -4.61
N PHE A 86 3.58 -4.11 -4.83
CA PHE A 86 2.43 -4.12 -5.74
C PHE A 86 2.81 -3.47 -7.06
N VAL A 87 2.71 -4.23 -8.14
CA VAL A 87 2.92 -3.75 -9.51
C VAL A 87 1.57 -3.35 -10.09
N LEU A 88 1.37 -2.05 -10.29
CA LEU A 88 0.19 -1.49 -10.94
C LEU A 88 0.48 -1.38 -12.44
N ASP A 89 -0.16 -2.22 -13.24
CA ASP A 89 0.18 -2.38 -14.65
C ASP A 89 -0.78 -1.64 -15.58
N PHE A 90 -0.23 -0.72 -16.38
CA PHE A 90 -0.94 0.16 -17.29
C PHE A 90 -1.01 -0.38 -18.74
N SER A 91 -0.68 -1.65 -19.01
CA SER A 91 -0.63 -2.22 -20.36
C SER A 91 -1.90 -2.01 -21.22
N LEU A 92 -3.08 -1.85 -20.62
CA LEU A 92 -4.32 -1.57 -21.38
C LEU A 92 -4.78 -0.11 -21.32
N TRP A 93 -3.90 0.81 -20.90
CA TRP A 93 -4.20 2.25 -20.81
C TRP A 93 -4.77 2.84 -22.10
N ASN A 94 -4.26 2.39 -23.24
CA ASN A 94 -4.69 2.86 -24.56
C ASN A 94 -6.11 2.41 -24.93
N GLU A 95 -6.65 1.41 -24.23
CA GLU A 95 -8.03 0.91 -24.42
C GLU A 95 -9.04 1.65 -23.55
N LEU A 96 -8.56 2.42 -22.57
CA LEU A 96 -9.39 3.23 -21.68
C LEU A 96 -9.88 4.50 -22.38
N THR A 97 -11.15 4.85 -22.12
CA THR A 97 -11.67 6.19 -22.39
C THR A 97 -11.03 7.20 -21.43
N ASP A 98 -11.13 8.49 -21.74
CA ASP A 98 -10.58 9.54 -20.87
C ASP A 98 -11.21 9.55 -19.47
N GLU A 99 -12.47 9.15 -19.34
CA GLU A 99 -13.12 9.02 -18.03
C GLU A 99 -12.51 7.87 -17.22
N GLU A 100 -12.31 6.70 -17.83
CA GLU A 100 -11.69 5.55 -17.16
C GLU A 100 -10.21 5.81 -16.84
N ARG A 101 -9.48 6.54 -17.70
CA ARG A 101 -8.11 7.00 -17.41
C ARG A 101 -8.06 7.87 -16.15
N ARG A 102 -8.95 8.86 -16.04
CA ARG A 102 -9.04 9.72 -14.83
C ARG A 102 -9.39 8.91 -13.59
N LYS A 103 -10.34 7.98 -13.69
CA LYS A 103 -10.70 7.08 -12.59
C LYS A 103 -9.53 6.18 -12.17
N THR A 104 -8.78 5.67 -13.13
CA THR A 104 -7.58 4.85 -12.89
C THR A 104 -6.53 5.64 -12.12
N LEU A 105 -6.20 6.86 -12.55
CA LEU A 105 -5.26 7.72 -11.83
C LEU A 105 -5.74 8.03 -10.41
N PHE A 106 -7.02 8.32 -10.23
CA PHE A 106 -7.60 8.53 -8.91
C PHE A 106 -7.47 7.28 -8.02
N GLN A 107 -7.71 6.08 -8.55
CA GLN A 107 -7.50 4.84 -7.79
C GLN A 107 -6.04 4.59 -7.44
N VAL A 108 -5.09 5.00 -8.29
CA VAL A 108 -3.65 4.93 -7.97
C VAL A 108 -3.32 5.87 -6.81
N GLU A 109 -3.86 7.10 -6.79
CA GLU A 109 -3.72 8.00 -5.64
C GLU A 109 -4.33 7.43 -4.36
N MET A 110 -5.49 6.78 -4.47
CA MET A 110 -6.09 6.05 -3.34
C MET A 110 -5.25 4.85 -2.91
N ALA A 111 -4.59 4.16 -3.83
CA ALA A 111 -3.69 3.05 -3.53
C ALA A 111 -2.46 3.55 -2.76
N ILE A 112 -1.92 4.72 -3.11
CA ILE A 112 -0.85 5.39 -2.34
C ILE A 112 -1.32 5.71 -0.91
N ALA A 113 -2.52 6.27 -0.75
CA ALA A 113 -3.08 6.55 0.57
C ALA A 113 -3.28 5.25 1.38
N THR A 114 -3.67 4.17 0.71
CA THR A 114 -3.90 2.85 1.31
C THR A 114 -2.60 2.21 1.75
N ILE A 115 -1.60 2.10 0.87
CA ILE A 115 -0.32 1.45 1.17
C ILE A 115 0.39 2.16 2.33
N ARG A 116 0.27 3.49 2.43
CA ARG A 116 0.85 4.29 3.53
C ARG A 116 0.29 3.98 4.92
N LYS A 117 -0.85 3.29 5.02
CA LYS A 117 -1.35 2.75 6.30
C LYS A 117 -0.45 1.64 6.86
N TYR A 118 0.27 0.94 5.99
CA TYR A 118 1.06 -0.24 6.34
C TYR A 118 2.55 -0.06 6.07
N LEU A 119 2.86 0.49 4.90
CA LEU A 119 4.15 0.64 4.24
C LEU A 119 4.29 2.08 3.73
N TRP A 120 4.87 2.30 2.56
CA TRP A 120 5.01 3.60 1.89
C TRP A 120 4.88 3.42 0.36
N GLU A 121 4.83 4.52 -0.40
CA GLU A 121 4.63 4.46 -1.86
C GLU A 121 5.74 3.72 -2.63
N GLY A 122 6.94 3.56 -2.06
CA GLY A 122 8.01 2.76 -2.68
C GLY A 122 7.74 1.25 -2.69
N ASN A 123 6.67 0.79 -2.04
CA ASN A 123 6.15 -0.57 -2.20
C ASN A 123 5.15 -0.68 -3.36
N LEU A 124 4.88 0.41 -4.07
CA LEU A 124 4.13 0.41 -5.33
C LEU A 124 5.10 0.61 -6.49
N ARG A 125 4.94 -0.18 -7.55
CA ARG A 125 5.64 -0.01 -8.82
C ARG A 125 4.60 0.25 -9.90
N LEU A 126 4.89 1.17 -10.82
CA LEU A 126 4.05 1.38 -11.99
C LEU A 126 4.70 0.71 -13.20
N ALA A 127 4.01 -0.23 -13.84
CA ALA A 127 4.47 -0.90 -15.05
C ALA A 127 3.77 -0.33 -16.29
N ASN A 128 4.48 -0.29 -17.42
CA ASN A 128 3.94 0.09 -18.72
C ASN A 128 3.24 1.46 -18.72
N VAL A 129 3.79 2.41 -17.96
CA VAL A 129 3.21 3.75 -17.80
C VAL A 129 3.22 4.46 -19.15
N PRO A 130 2.07 4.95 -19.64
CA PRO A 130 1.98 5.66 -20.91
C PRO A 130 2.73 7.00 -20.83
N GLU A 131 3.19 7.47 -21.99
CA GLU A 131 3.83 8.78 -22.10
C GLU A 131 2.89 9.89 -21.60
N GLY A 132 3.45 10.83 -20.82
CA GLY A 132 2.70 11.96 -20.27
C GLY A 132 2.02 11.71 -18.92
N VAL A 133 1.86 10.45 -18.48
CA VAL A 133 1.41 10.17 -17.10
C VAL A 133 2.57 10.41 -16.14
N ARG A 134 2.43 11.44 -15.30
CA ARG A 134 3.40 11.79 -14.25
C ARG A 134 2.68 11.91 -12.92
N LEU A 135 3.14 11.13 -11.96
CA LEU A 135 2.63 11.13 -10.60
C LEU A 135 3.74 11.62 -9.65
N PRO A 136 3.46 12.58 -8.75
CA PRO A 136 4.48 13.25 -7.93
C PRO A 136 4.91 12.42 -6.71
N TYR A 137 5.09 11.11 -6.89
CA TYR A 137 5.41 10.15 -5.83
C TYR A 137 6.65 9.33 -6.19
N ARG A 138 7.30 8.75 -5.18
CA ARG A 138 8.47 7.88 -5.35
C ARG A 138 8.06 6.42 -5.33
N PHE A 139 7.69 5.93 -6.49
CA PHE A 139 7.42 4.50 -6.72
C PHE A 139 8.73 3.71 -6.74
N ALA A 140 8.64 2.39 -6.57
CA ALA A 140 9.75 1.50 -6.90
C ALA A 140 10.01 1.56 -8.41
N GLU A 141 11.29 1.64 -8.77
CA GLU A 141 11.76 1.64 -10.15
C GLU A 141 11.86 0.20 -10.68
N GLU A 142 12.49 -0.66 -9.88
CA GLU A 142 12.77 -2.06 -10.24
C GLU A 142 11.76 -3.03 -9.61
N PRO A 143 11.41 -4.11 -10.31
CA PRO A 143 10.66 -5.21 -9.72
C PRO A 143 11.51 -5.88 -8.63
N VAL A 144 10.85 -6.33 -7.55
CA VAL A 144 11.48 -7.24 -6.61
C VAL A 144 11.53 -8.64 -7.22
N GLU A 145 12.69 -9.30 -7.13
CA GLU A 145 12.79 -10.74 -7.40
C GLU A 145 12.17 -11.50 -6.23
N GLY A 146 11.19 -12.36 -6.50
CA GLY A 146 10.47 -13.09 -5.46
C GLY A 146 9.25 -13.82 -6.01
N GLU A 147 8.57 -14.57 -5.14
CA GLU A 147 7.33 -15.25 -5.52
C GLU A 147 6.27 -14.22 -5.91
N CYS A 148 5.80 -14.32 -7.15
CA CYS A 148 4.87 -13.35 -7.72
C CYS A 148 3.50 -13.98 -7.98
N VAL A 149 2.45 -13.18 -7.84
CA VAL A 149 1.08 -13.56 -8.23
C VAL A 149 0.43 -12.45 -9.03
N VAL A 150 -0.40 -12.82 -9.99
CA VAL A 150 -1.27 -11.89 -10.72
C VAL A 150 -2.66 -11.97 -10.13
N LEU A 151 -3.17 -10.85 -9.60
CA LEU A 151 -4.52 -10.76 -9.07
C LEU A 151 -5.49 -10.55 -10.22
N ASP A 152 -6.20 -11.62 -10.57
CA ASP A 152 -7.09 -11.70 -11.72
C ASP A 152 -8.41 -12.37 -11.31
N PRO A 153 -9.57 -11.71 -11.50
CA PRO A 153 -10.89 -12.31 -11.21
C PRO A 153 -11.15 -13.67 -11.88
N LYS A 154 -10.41 -14.02 -12.93
CA LYS A 154 -10.53 -15.28 -13.68
C LYS A 154 -9.50 -16.35 -13.32
N GLY A 155 -8.55 -16.03 -12.43
CA GLY A 155 -7.54 -16.98 -11.96
C GLY A 155 -8.11 -18.09 -11.08
N ASP A 156 -7.20 -18.93 -10.58
CA ASP A 156 -7.51 -19.94 -9.57
C ASP A 156 -7.88 -19.29 -8.24
N ILE A 157 -8.65 -19.97 -7.39
CA ILE A 157 -9.08 -19.40 -6.10
C ILE A 157 -7.84 -19.16 -5.23
N ALA A 158 -7.62 -17.91 -4.83
CA ALA A 158 -6.56 -17.56 -3.90
C ALA A 158 -6.84 -18.16 -2.52
N ARG A 159 -5.91 -18.93 -1.97
CA ARG A 159 -5.87 -19.28 -0.56
C ARG A 159 -5.21 -18.14 0.22
N GLU A 160 -5.45 -18.09 1.52
CA GLU A 160 -4.83 -17.07 2.37
C GLU A 160 -3.31 -17.20 2.39
N GLU A 161 -2.80 -18.43 2.32
CA GLU A 161 -1.37 -18.75 2.27
C GLU A 161 -0.73 -18.21 0.99
N ASP A 162 -1.38 -18.40 -0.17
CA ASP A 162 -0.89 -17.87 -1.45
C ASP A 162 -0.70 -16.35 -1.39
N LEU A 163 -1.62 -15.65 -0.71
CA LEU A 163 -1.55 -14.21 -0.49
C LEU A 163 -0.58 -13.79 0.63
N ARG A 164 -0.19 -14.68 1.55
CA ARG A 164 0.78 -14.39 2.62
C ARG A 164 2.22 -14.65 2.18
N GLU A 165 2.43 -15.64 1.32
CA GLU A 165 3.74 -16.09 0.87
C GLU A 165 4.27 -15.25 -0.29
N ALA A 166 3.41 -14.84 -1.23
CA ALA A 166 3.80 -14.00 -2.35
C ALA A 166 4.52 -12.70 -1.92
N GLU A 167 5.57 -12.32 -2.62
CA GLU A 167 6.31 -11.08 -2.38
C GLU A 167 5.91 -9.96 -3.35
N VAL A 168 5.44 -10.35 -4.55
CA VAL A 168 5.04 -9.43 -5.61
C VAL A 168 3.61 -9.69 -6.05
N TYR A 169 2.81 -8.62 -6.11
CA TYR A 169 1.41 -8.67 -6.52
C TYR A 169 1.20 -7.80 -7.75
N VAL A 170 0.91 -8.43 -8.88
CA VAL A 170 0.52 -7.70 -10.10
C VAL A 170 -0.97 -7.43 -10.05
N VAL A 171 -1.32 -6.14 -10.13
CA VAL A 171 -2.70 -5.65 -10.18
C VAL A 171 -2.86 -4.84 -11.45
N GLY A 172 -3.85 -5.19 -12.28
CA GLY A 172 -4.17 -4.38 -13.44
C GLY A 172 -4.58 -2.97 -13.01
N ALA A 173 -4.00 -1.94 -13.62
CA ALA A 173 -4.42 -0.55 -13.44
C ALA A 173 -5.70 -0.27 -14.26
N ILE A 174 -6.70 -1.14 -14.13
CA ILE A 174 -7.94 -1.11 -14.90
C ILE A 174 -9.06 -1.50 -13.95
N VAL A 175 -10.13 -0.73 -14.03
CA VAL A 175 -11.35 -1.00 -13.29
C VAL A 175 -12.24 -1.85 -14.18
N ASP A 176 -12.50 -3.10 -13.81
CA ASP A 176 -13.42 -4.02 -14.52
C ASP A 176 -14.90 -3.59 -14.34
N LYS A 177 -15.22 -2.31 -14.55
CA LYS A 177 -16.61 -1.82 -14.58
C LYS A 177 -17.17 -1.91 -15.99
N GLY A 178 -17.92 -2.99 -16.22
CA GLY A 178 -18.87 -3.10 -17.32
C GLY A 178 -18.43 -4.03 -18.46
N ARG A 179 -19.31 -4.16 -19.47
CA ARG A 179 -19.14 -5.10 -20.59
C ARG A 179 -17.95 -4.78 -21.52
N ARG A 180 -17.39 -3.57 -21.43
CA ARG A 180 -16.39 -3.03 -22.38
C ARG A 180 -14.97 -3.55 -22.14
N LEU A 181 -14.60 -3.72 -20.86
CA LEU A 181 -13.27 -4.20 -20.44
C LEU A 181 -13.33 -5.61 -19.88
N LYS A 182 -14.32 -6.40 -20.30
CA LYS A 182 -14.38 -7.82 -19.95
C LYS A 182 -13.03 -8.47 -20.30
N ASP A 183 -12.44 -9.20 -19.37
CA ASP A 183 -11.15 -9.87 -19.54
C ASP A 183 -9.89 -8.96 -19.54
N ALA A 184 -9.97 -7.70 -19.10
CA ALA A 184 -8.80 -6.81 -19.12
C ALA A 184 -7.60 -7.40 -18.36
N THR A 185 -7.80 -7.87 -17.14
CA THR A 185 -6.71 -8.41 -16.30
C THR A 185 -6.15 -9.75 -16.83
N ALA A 186 -7.01 -10.59 -17.41
CA ALA A 186 -6.59 -11.81 -18.11
C ALA A 186 -5.74 -11.52 -19.35
N ARG A 187 -6.18 -10.55 -20.17
CA ARG A 187 -5.44 -10.07 -21.35
C ARG A 187 -4.14 -9.38 -20.94
N LEU A 188 -4.11 -8.75 -19.77
CA LEU A 188 -2.90 -8.17 -19.19
C LEU A 188 -1.90 -9.24 -18.81
N ALA A 189 -2.31 -10.31 -18.11
CA ALA A 189 -1.42 -11.43 -17.77
C ALA A 189 -0.79 -12.05 -19.03
N GLU A 190 -1.61 -12.27 -20.08
CA GLU A 190 -1.14 -12.79 -21.37
C GLU A 190 -0.23 -11.83 -22.14
N ARG A 191 -0.51 -10.51 -22.11
CA ARG A 191 0.27 -9.49 -22.85
C ARG A 191 1.53 -9.04 -22.13
N ALA A 192 1.48 -8.94 -20.81
CA ALA A 192 2.58 -8.46 -20.00
C ALA A 192 3.60 -9.57 -19.72
N GLY A 193 3.26 -10.84 -20.00
CA GLY A 193 4.20 -11.96 -19.98
C GLY A 193 4.70 -12.29 -18.59
N TYR A 194 3.91 -12.01 -17.55
CA TYR A 194 4.25 -12.40 -16.18
C TYR A 194 4.15 -13.93 -16.05
N ASP A 195 5.28 -14.58 -15.79
CA ASP A 195 5.34 -16.01 -15.46
C ASP A 195 5.00 -16.22 -13.98
N CYS A 196 3.77 -15.88 -13.61
CA CYS A 196 3.26 -15.90 -12.23
C CYS A 196 1.89 -16.59 -12.18
N PRO A 197 1.58 -17.36 -11.12
CA PRO A 197 0.24 -17.87 -10.89
C PRO A 197 -0.82 -16.76 -10.92
N ARG A 198 -1.95 -17.04 -11.57
CA ARG A 198 -3.12 -16.15 -11.64
C ARG A 198 -4.10 -16.54 -10.55
N LEU A 199 -4.33 -15.64 -9.61
CA LEU A 199 -5.18 -15.89 -8.45
C LEU A 199 -6.33 -14.90 -8.39
N ARG A 200 -7.53 -15.40 -8.08
CA ARG A 200 -8.72 -14.59 -7.84
C ARG A 200 -9.03 -14.51 -6.36
N ILE A 201 -9.28 -13.29 -5.89
CA ILE A 201 -9.85 -13.04 -4.57
C ILE A 201 -11.34 -13.38 -4.62
N THR A 202 -11.83 -14.09 -3.60
CA THR A 202 -13.25 -14.48 -3.50
C THR A 202 -13.83 -14.10 -2.14
N LEU A 203 -15.14 -13.88 -2.12
CA LEU A 203 -15.97 -13.78 -0.93
C LEU A 203 -16.84 -15.03 -0.84
N PHE A 204 -16.53 -15.91 0.11
CA PHE A 204 -17.16 -17.22 0.29
C PHE A 204 -17.18 -18.05 -1.00
N GLY A 205 -16.05 -18.09 -1.71
CA GLY A 205 -15.86 -18.88 -2.94
C GLY A 205 -16.39 -18.24 -4.23
N SER A 206 -17.00 -17.05 -4.17
CA SER A 206 -17.48 -16.31 -5.34
C SER A 206 -16.77 -14.98 -5.51
N VAL A 207 -16.58 -14.52 -6.74
CA VAL A 207 -16.09 -13.16 -7.03
C VAL A 207 -17.18 -12.10 -6.83
N ILE A 208 -18.45 -12.51 -6.71
CA ILE A 208 -19.57 -11.59 -6.49
C ILE A 208 -19.45 -10.94 -5.11
N GLY A 209 -19.47 -9.61 -5.07
CA GLY A 209 -19.30 -8.81 -3.86
C GLY A 209 -17.85 -8.54 -3.46
N VAL A 210 -16.89 -8.98 -4.27
CA VAL A 210 -15.49 -8.57 -4.17
C VAL A 210 -15.32 -7.21 -4.88
N PRO A 211 -14.74 -6.20 -4.22
CA PRO A 211 -14.47 -4.92 -4.87
C PRO A 211 -13.46 -5.03 -5.99
N ASP A 212 -13.59 -4.19 -7.01
CA ASP A 212 -12.72 -4.16 -8.19
C ASP A 212 -11.74 -2.97 -8.19
N GLU A 213 -11.83 -2.08 -7.20
CA GLU A 213 -10.98 -0.91 -7.12
C GLU A 213 -9.56 -1.26 -6.62
N ILE A 214 -8.53 -0.78 -7.33
CA ILE A 214 -7.11 -1.09 -7.07
C ILE A 214 -6.75 -0.90 -5.60
N ASN A 215 -7.16 0.23 -5.02
CA ASN A 215 -6.84 0.56 -3.63
C ASN A 215 -7.48 -0.41 -2.63
N LYS A 216 -8.66 -0.96 -2.92
CA LYS A 216 -9.32 -1.95 -2.06
C LYS A 216 -8.67 -3.31 -2.19
N ILE A 217 -8.28 -3.71 -3.41
CA ILE A 217 -7.51 -4.94 -3.63
C ILE A 217 -6.18 -4.90 -2.85
N VAL A 218 -5.45 -3.77 -2.92
CA VAL A 218 -4.23 -3.56 -2.12
C VAL A 218 -4.53 -3.68 -0.61
N ASP A 219 -5.60 -3.08 -0.10
CA ASP A 219 -5.97 -3.17 1.32
C ASP A 219 -6.32 -4.60 1.74
N ILE A 220 -7.08 -5.33 0.92
CA ILE A 220 -7.46 -6.74 1.17
C ILE A 220 -6.21 -7.59 1.29
N VAL A 221 -5.28 -7.50 0.32
CA VAL A 221 -4.02 -8.26 0.36
C VAL A 221 -3.21 -7.91 1.61
N MET A 222 -3.06 -6.63 1.92
CA MET A 222 -2.31 -6.20 3.10
C MET A 222 -2.91 -6.70 4.41
N ARG A 223 -4.25 -6.73 4.53
CA ARG A 223 -4.96 -7.28 5.69
C ARG A 223 -4.71 -8.78 5.85
N VAL A 224 -4.83 -9.55 4.77
CA VAL A 224 -4.59 -11.00 4.78
C VAL A 224 -3.15 -11.33 5.14
N ARG A 225 -2.18 -10.58 4.58
CA ARG A 225 -0.76 -10.67 4.95
C ARG A 225 -0.50 -10.40 6.42
N LEU A 226 -1.33 -9.56 7.05
CA LEU A 226 -1.24 -9.23 8.47
C LEU A 226 -2.06 -10.16 9.37
N GLY A 227 -2.61 -11.25 8.80
CA GLY A 227 -3.27 -12.33 9.54
C GLY A 227 -4.79 -12.26 9.58
N GLU A 228 -5.43 -11.29 8.92
CA GLU A 228 -6.89 -11.26 8.78
C GLU A 228 -7.36 -12.38 7.81
N GLY A 229 -8.57 -12.90 8.02
CA GLY A 229 -9.14 -13.88 7.09
C GLY A 229 -9.52 -13.23 5.75
N LEU A 230 -9.46 -13.97 4.63
CA LEU A 230 -9.74 -13.42 3.29
C LEU A 230 -11.15 -12.83 3.20
N ASN A 231 -12.15 -13.56 3.69
CA ASN A 231 -13.54 -13.10 3.68
C ASN A 231 -13.74 -11.84 4.53
N GLU A 232 -13.08 -11.78 5.70
CA GLU A 232 -13.14 -10.63 6.60
C GLU A 232 -12.51 -9.39 5.95
N ALA A 233 -11.34 -9.56 5.36
CA ALA A 233 -10.63 -8.50 4.65
C ALA A 233 -11.45 -7.95 3.47
N VAL A 234 -12.12 -8.84 2.71
CA VAL A 234 -13.04 -8.44 1.63
C VAL A 234 -14.25 -7.69 2.17
N LEU A 235 -14.92 -8.20 3.22
CA LEU A 235 -16.07 -7.54 3.84
C LEU A 235 -15.72 -6.15 4.40
N ALA A 236 -14.54 -5.99 4.97
CA ALA A 236 -14.04 -4.71 5.49
C ALA A 236 -13.81 -3.66 4.38
N ASN A 237 -13.66 -4.09 3.13
CA ASN A 237 -13.43 -3.23 1.97
C ASN A 237 -14.65 -3.13 1.03
N ALA A 238 -15.64 -4.01 1.19
CA ALA A 238 -16.85 -4.02 0.39
C ALA A 238 -17.71 -2.77 0.65
N SER A 239 -18.12 -2.12 -0.44
CA SER A 239 -19.14 -1.08 -0.38
C SER A 239 -20.54 -1.70 -0.23
N LYS A 240 -21.53 -0.88 0.13
CA LYS A 240 -22.93 -1.33 0.20
C LYS A 240 -23.40 -1.93 -1.14
N SER A 241 -22.98 -1.34 -2.27
CA SER A 241 -23.33 -1.86 -3.59
C SER A 241 -22.69 -3.21 -3.89
N ASP A 242 -21.46 -3.45 -3.43
CA ASP A 242 -20.77 -4.73 -3.61
C ASP A 242 -21.53 -5.84 -2.88
N LEU A 243 -21.91 -5.58 -1.63
CA LEU A 243 -22.67 -6.54 -0.82
C LEU A 243 -24.08 -6.79 -1.35
N LEU A 244 -24.75 -5.75 -1.87
CA LEU A 244 -26.08 -5.88 -2.48
C LEU A 244 -26.07 -6.71 -3.75
N ALA A 245 -24.99 -6.66 -4.55
CA ALA A 245 -24.87 -7.48 -5.75
C ALA A 245 -24.81 -9.00 -5.48
N ARG A 246 -24.64 -9.40 -4.21
CA ARG A 246 -24.58 -10.79 -3.76
C ARG A 246 -25.92 -11.34 -3.28
N VAL A 247 -26.88 -10.47 -2.95
CA VAL A 247 -28.25 -10.84 -2.52
C VAL A 247 -29.10 -11.12 -3.74
#